data_AF-A0A024FIS4-F1
#
_entry.id   AF-A0A024FIS4-F1
#
_cell.length_a   1.000
_cell.length_b   1.000
_cell.length_c   1.000
_cell.angle_alpha   90.00
_cell.angle_beta   90.00
_cell.angle_gamma   90.00
#
_symmetry.space_group_name_H-M   'P 1'
#
loop_
_entity.id
_entity.type
_entity.pdbx_description
1 polymer ?
#
loop_
_entity_poly.entity_id
_entity_poly.type
_entity_poly.pdbx_seq_one_letter_code
_entity_poly.pdbx_strand_id
1 'polypeptide(L)' 'MNKLLKSEILTNLLWTAFGIIGGLNYYSKGEYWIFGIMSLIAVLYALKLFKSLSKNKETED' A
#
# COMPACT_ATOMS: atom_id res chain seq x y z
N MET A 1 -4.35 0.20 -21.57
CA MET A 1 -4.78 -0.02 -20.17
C MET A 1 -3.69 -0.62 -19.28
N ASN A 2 -2.89 -1.58 -19.75
CA ASN A 2 -1.90 -2.28 -18.92
C ASN A 2 -0.83 -1.37 -18.27
N LYS A 3 -0.38 -0.28 -18.92
CA LYS A 3 0.55 0.68 -18.30
C LYS A 3 -0.06 1.45 -17.12
N LEU A 4 -1.35 1.80 -17.19
CA LEU A 4 -2.04 2.51 -16.11
C LEU A 4 -2.26 1.59 -14.91
N LEU A 5 -2.67 0.34 -15.16
CA LEU A 5 -2.80 -0.70 -14.12
C LEU A 5 -1.45 -0.99 -13.46
N LYS A 6 -0.38 -1.10 -14.25
CA LYS A 6 0.98 -1.33 -13.73
C LYS A 6 1.50 -0.14 -12.91
N SER A 7 1.17 1.09 -13.33
CA SER A 7 1.49 2.31 -12.58
C SER A 7 0.74 2.41 -11.26
N GLU A 8 -0.56 2.04 -11.26
CA GLU A 8 -1.38 2.03 -10.05
C GLU A 8 -0.90 0.97 -9.05
N ILE A 9 -0.56 -0.24 -9.52
CA ILE A 9 0.02 -1.30 -8.69
C ILE A 9 1.35 -0.84 -8.08
N LEU A 10 2.24 -0.23 -8.88
CA LEU A 10 3.52 0.27 -8.37
C LEU A 10 3.33 1.37 -7.32
N THR A 11 2.41 2.29 -7.56
CA THR A 11 2.07 3.37 -6.62
C THR A 11 1.50 2.81 -5.32
N ASN A 12 0.59 1.85 -5.40
CA ASN A 12 0.01 1.21 -4.22
C ASN A 12 1.06 0.41 -3.43
N LEU A 13 2.00 -0.24 -4.13
CA LEU A 13 3.12 -0.94 -3.50
C LEU A 13 4.04 0.03 -2.75
N LEU A 14 4.35 1.17 -3.38
CA LEU A 14 5.22 2.18 -2.79
C LEU A 14 4.60 2.79 -1.54
N TRP A 15 3.31 3.12 -1.56
CA TRP A 15 2.57 3.61 -0.39
C TRP A 15 2.47 2.58 0.73
N THR A 16 2.28 1.31 0.39
CA THR A 16 2.27 0.22 1.36
C THR A 16 3.63 0.11 2.07
N ALA A 17 4.73 0.09 1.30
CA ALA A 17 6.08 0.05 1.84
C ALA A 17 6.39 1.29 2.70
N PHE A 18 5.97 2.48 2.23
CA PHE A 18 6.15 3.73 2.96
C PHE A 18 5.39 3.74 4.29
N GLY A 19 4.14 3.27 4.31
CA GLY A 19 3.34 3.16 5.54
C GLY A 19 3.94 2.15 6.53
N ILE A 20 4.50 1.03 6.06
CA ILE A 20 5.17 0.04 6.92
C ILE A 20 6.46 0.61 7.52
N ILE A 21 7.36 1.15 6.68
CA ILE A 21 8.66 1.68 7.11
C ILE A 21 8.44 2.91 8.01
N GLY A 22 7.57 3.82 7.58
CA GLY A 22 7.17 5.00 8.36
C GLY A 22 6.57 4.58 9.69
N GLY A 23 5.62 3.65 9.67
CA GLY A 23 5.01 3.09 10.87
C GLY A 23 6.05 2.55 11.85
N LEU A 24 6.95 1.67 11.41
CA LEU A 24 7.99 1.10 12.28
C LEU A 24 8.93 2.18 12.85
N ASN A 25 9.29 3.19 12.06
CA ASN A 25 10.12 4.30 12.51
C ASN A 25 9.42 5.13 13.61
N TYR A 26 8.14 5.47 13.41
CA TYR A 26 7.36 6.23 14.39
C TYR A 26 7.01 5.43 15.64
N TYR A 27 6.80 4.11 15.49
CA TYR A 27 6.65 3.19 16.62
C TYR A 27 7.90 3.20 17.50
N SER A 28 9.10 3.12 16.90
CA SER A 28 10.37 3.17 17.63
C SER A 28 10.61 4.50 18.36
N LYS A 29 9.95 5.59 17.94
CA LYS A 29 10.04 6.91 18.56
C LYS A 29 8.96 7.16 19.63
N GLY A 30 8.05 6.20 19.85
CA GLY A 30 6.92 6.35 20.77
C GLY A 30 5.82 7.27 20.23
N GLU A 31 5.85 7.63 18.95
CA GLU A 31 4.86 8.48 18.30
C GLU A 31 3.68 7.64 17.80
N TYR A 32 2.94 7.02 18.74
CA TYR A 32 1.89 6.04 18.45
C TYR A 32 0.73 6.59 17.60
N TRP A 33 0.48 7.90 17.67
CA TRP A 33 -0.58 8.53 16.88
C TRP A 33 -0.23 8.53 15.38
N ILE A 34 1.01 8.89 15.06
CA ILE A 34 1.53 8.88 13.68
C ILE A 34 1.72 7.44 13.20
N PHE A 35 2.15 6.52 14.08
CA PHE A 35 2.16 5.10 13.78
C PHE A 35 0.78 4.59 13.37
N GLY A 36 -0.27 4.96 14.11
CA GLY A 36 -1.65 4.59 13.78
C GLY A 36 -2.06 5.05 12.38
N ILE A 37 -1.78 6.31 12.04
CA ILE A 37 -2.08 6.86 10.71
C ILE A 37 -1.28 6.13 9.61
N MET A 38 0.02 5.93 9.80
CA MET A 38 0.88 5.24 8.84
C MET A 38 0.47 3.78 8.63
N SER A 39 0.06 3.10 9.70
CA SER A 39 -0.44 1.73 9.63
C SER A 39 -1.76 1.66 8.85
N LEU A 40 -2.66 2.62 9.07
CA LEU A 40 -3.92 2.73 8.34
C LEU A 40 -3.70 2.98 6.84
N ILE A 41 -2.73 3.85 6.49
CA ILE A 41 -2.29 4.07 5.11
C ILE A 41 -1.75 2.76 4.52
N ALA A 42 -0.86 2.05 5.23
CA ALA A 42 -0.31 0.79 4.76
C ALA A 42 -1.40 -0.25 4.46
N VAL A 43 -2.37 -0.42 5.36
CA VAL A 43 -3.47 -1.38 5.19
C VAL A 43 -4.37 -1.00 4.02
N LEU A 44 -4.75 0.28 3.89
CA LEU A 44 -5.58 0.76 2.78
C LEU A 44 -4.94 0.50 1.42
N TYR A 45 -3.66 0.85 1.27
CA TYR A 45 -2.95 0.66 0.01
C TYR A 45 -2.62 -0.80 -0.26
N ALA A 46 -2.39 -1.63 0.76
CA ALA A 46 -2.26 -3.07 0.61
C ALA A 46 -3.56 -3.69 0.07
N LEU A 47 -4.72 -3.34 0.64
CA LEU A 47 -6.02 -3.81 0.14
C LEU A 47 -6.26 -3.38 -1.31
N LYS A 48 -5.91 -2.14 -1.65
CA LYS A 48 -6.03 -1.61 -3.01
C LYS A 48 -5.10 -2.36 -3.97
N LEU A 49 -3.88 -2.67 -3.55
CA LEU A 49 -2.93 -3.48 -4.32
C LEU A 49 -3.47 -4.89 -4.57
N PHE A 50 -3.97 -5.57 -3.53
CA PHE A 50 -4.58 -6.90 -3.67
C PHE A 50 -5.77 -6.88 -4.64
N LYS A 51 -6.64 -5.86 -4.53
CA LYS A 51 -7.77 -5.69 -5.44
C LYS A 51 -7.34 -5.45 -6.89
N SER A 52 -6.32 -4.61 -7.11
CA SER A 52 -5.76 -4.36 -8.44
C SER A 52 -5.10 -5.62 -9.03
N LEU A 53 -4.39 -6.41 -8.23
CA LEU A 53 -3.79 -7.67 -8.66
C LEU A 53 -4.84 -8.73 -9.02
N SER A 54 -5.89 -8.87 -8.20
CA SER A 54 -6.99 -9.80 -8.47
C SER A 54 -7.74 -9.43 -9.75
N LYS A 55 -8.01 -8.14 -9.97
CA LYS A 55 -8.68 -7.65 -11.19
C LYS A 55 -7.83 -7.86 -12.44
N ASN A 56 -6.50 -7.73 -12.34
CA ASN A 56 -5.61 -7.94 -13.49
C ASN A 56 -5.57 -9.41 -13.91
N LYS A 57 -5.69 -10.35 -12.95
CA LYS A 57 -5.77 -11.79 -13.21
C LYS A 57 -7.02 -12.20 -14.01
N GLU A 58 -8.14 -11.51 -13.81
CA GLU A 58 -9.41 -11.75 -14.51
C GLU A 58 -9.43 -11.23 -15.95
N THR A 59 -8.47 -10.39 -16.35
CA THR A 59 -8.41 -9.80 -17.70
C THR A 59 -7.41 -10.53 -18.62
N GLU A 60 -6.66 -11.49 -18.09
CA GLU A 60 -5.71 -12.35 -18.84
C GLU A 60 -6.27 -13.75 -19.18
N ASP A 61 -7.50 -14.07 -18.76
CA ASP A 61 -8.31 -15.24 -19.19
C ASP A 61 -9.30 -14.82 -20.30
#